data_AF-A0A368UBT3-F1
#
_entry.id   AF-A0A368UBT3-F1
#
_cell.length_a   1.000
_cell.length_b   1.000
_cell.length_c   1.000
_cell.angle_alpha   90.00
_cell.angle_beta   90.00
_cell.angle_gamma   90.00
#
_symmetry.space_group_name_H-M   'P 1'
#
loop_
_entity.id
_entity.type
_entity.pdbx_description
1 polymer ?
#
loop_
_entity_poly.entity_id
_entity_poly.type
_entity_poly.pdbx_seq_one_letter_code
_entity_poly.pdbx_strand_id
1 'polypeptide(L)'
;MKQERKIYLTAEQLKKIGDSLTDIMIRLEMTNNNIEALKVIQNSSDEIKFDWLARKFLSTTYEQNQKIYKLLDDVSFALLECDNKKELEELKL
;
A
#
# COMPACT_ATOMS: atom_id res chain seq x y z
N MET A 1 25.88 20.88 -20.31
CA MET A 1 25.29 20.91 -18.95
C MET A 1 23.97 20.18 -19.01
N LYS A 2 23.74 19.13 -18.18
CA LYS A 2 22.39 18.57 -18.03
C LYS A 2 21.55 19.66 -17.36
N GLN A 3 20.47 20.07 -18.02
CA GLN A 3 19.52 21.02 -17.46
C GLN A 3 18.92 20.36 -16.21
N GLU A 4 19.24 20.88 -15.03
CA GLU A 4 18.64 20.37 -13.78
C GLU A 4 17.14 20.62 -13.87
N ARG A 5 16.37 19.53 -13.93
CA ARG A 5 14.92 19.62 -13.97
C ARG A 5 14.44 20.09 -12.62
N LYS A 6 13.60 21.14 -12.62
CA LYS A 6 13.02 21.69 -11.41
C LYS A 6 12.04 20.68 -10.82
N ILE A 7 12.29 20.26 -9.58
CA ILE A 7 11.34 19.43 -8.81
C ILE A 7 10.28 20.35 -8.22
N TYR A 8 9.01 19.96 -8.36
CA TYR A 8 7.84 20.71 -7.89
C TYR A 8 7.25 20.17 -6.58
N LEU A 9 7.59 18.94 -6.19
CA LEU A 9 7.22 18.40 -4.88
C LEU A 9 7.95 19.14 -3.76
N THR A 10 7.19 19.58 -2.75
CA THR A 10 7.74 20.17 -1.54
C THR A 10 8.32 19.09 -0.62
N ALA A 11 9.21 19.49 0.29
CA ALA A 11 9.72 18.59 1.32
C ALA A 11 8.61 17.99 2.20
N GLU A 12 7.51 18.72 2.43
CA GLU A 12 6.35 18.21 3.18
C GLU A 12 5.62 17.12 2.40
N GLN A 13 5.37 17.31 1.10
CA GLN A 13 4.74 16.29 0.25
C GLN A 13 5.60 15.02 0.16
N LEU A 14 6.92 15.16 0.05
CA LEU A 14 7.84 14.02 0.07
C LEU A 14 7.78 13.25 1.39
N LYS A 15 7.65 13.95 2.53
CA LYS A 15 7.46 13.30 3.83
C LYS A 15 6.13 12.54 3.90
N LYS A 16 5.03 13.13 3.43
CA LYS A 16 3.71 12.46 3.36
C LYS A 16 3.74 11.20 2.50
N ILE A 17 4.50 11.22 1.40
CA ILE A 17 4.75 10.03 0.58
C ILE A 17 5.51 8.96 1.39
N GLY A 18 6.55 9.35 2.11
CA GLY A 18 7.30 8.45 3.00
C GLY A 18 6.43 7.83 4.10
N ASP A 19 5.56 8.62 4.71
CA ASP A 19 4.59 8.15 5.71
C ASP A 19 3.61 7.15 5.08
N SER A 20 3.07 7.46 3.89
CA SER A 20 2.17 6.58 3.14
C SER A 20 2.80 5.23 2.79
N LEU A 21 4.07 5.24 2.37
CA LEU A 21 4.84 4.02 2.10
C LEU A 21 5.08 3.20 3.37
N THR A 22 5.34 3.86 4.50
CA THR A 22 5.49 3.21 5.82
C THR A 22 4.20 2.53 6.25
N ASP A 23 3.06 3.21 6.10
CA ASP A 23 1.75 2.64 6.37
C ASP A 23 1.44 1.41 5.50
N ILE A 24 1.84 1.43 4.22
CA ILE A 24 1.71 0.28 3.32
C ILE A 24 2.55 -0.90 3.83
N MET A 25 3.82 -0.66 4.20
CA MET A 25 4.71 -1.71 4.73
C MET A 25 4.12 -2.37 5.99
N ILE A 26 3.61 -1.57 6.92
CA ILE A 26 2.98 -2.07 8.15
C ILE A 26 1.75 -2.94 7.83
N ARG A 27 0.90 -2.53 6.87
CA ARG A 27 -0.28 -3.31 6.47
C ARG A 27 0.10 -4.64 5.80
N LEU A 28 1.16 -4.66 5.00
CA LEU A 28 1.67 -5.87 4.38
C LEU A 28 2.21 -6.84 5.45
N GLU A 29 2.95 -6.33 6.43
CA GLU A 29 3.45 -7.13 7.55
C GLU A 29 2.29 -7.76 8.36
N MET A 30 1.27 -6.99 8.70
CA MET A 30 0.06 -7.52 9.36
C MET A 30 -0.64 -8.60 8.52
N THR A 31 -0.70 -8.41 7.20
CA THR A 31 -1.30 -9.40 6.29
C THR A 31 -0.51 -10.70 6.32
N ASN A 32 0.82 -10.64 6.29
CA ASN A 32 1.69 -11.81 6.38
C ASN A 32 1.53 -12.54 7.73
N ASN A 33 1.47 -11.80 8.84
CA ASN A 33 1.25 -12.38 10.17
C ASN A 33 -0.09 -13.13 10.25
N ASN A 34 -1.15 -12.58 9.66
CA ASN A 34 -2.45 -13.24 9.58
C ASN A 34 -2.42 -14.51 8.72
N ILE A 35 -1.64 -14.52 7.62
CA ILE A 35 -1.42 -15.72 6.80
C ILE A 35 -0.74 -16.81 7.63
N GLU A 36 0.30 -16.47 8.40
CA GLU A 36 0.96 -17.43 9.29
C GLU A 36 0.01 -17.99 10.35
N ALA A 37 -0.84 -17.15 10.95
CA ALA A 37 -1.86 -17.60 11.88
C ALA A 37 -2.86 -18.58 11.23
N LEU A 38 -3.28 -18.33 9.99
CA LEU A 38 -4.15 -19.25 9.23
C LEU A 38 -3.46 -20.60 8.98
N LYS A 39 -2.16 -20.61 8.64
CA LYS A 39 -1.39 -21.86 8.46
C LYS A 39 -1.35 -22.69 9.75
N VAL A 40 -1.18 -22.04 10.91
CA VAL A 40 -1.22 -22.73 12.21
C VAL A 40 -2.57 -23.38 12.45
N ILE A 41 -3.67 -22.67 12.15
CA ILE A 41 -5.03 -23.19 12.33
C ILE A 41 -5.34 -24.30 11.34
N GLN A 42 -4.86 -24.21 10.10
CA GLN A 42 -4.98 -25.28 9.10
C GLN A 42 -4.42 -26.61 9.62
N ASN A 43 -3.32 -26.56 10.38
CA ASN A 43 -2.68 -27.74 10.98
C ASN A 43 -3.40 -28.28 12.23
N SER A 44 -4.45 -27.61 12.73
CA SER A 44 -5.10 -27.92 14.02
C SER A 44 -6.28 -28.91 13.95
N SER A 45 -6.53 -29.53 12.78
CA SER A 45 -7.65 -30.47 12.53
C SER A 45 -9.07 -29.86 12.57
N ASP A 46 -9.21 -28.55 12.78
CA ASP A 46 -10.49 -27.85 12.82
C ASP A 46 -10.80 -27.16 11.47
N GLU A 47 -11.23 -27.97 10.49
CA GLU A 47 -11.48 -27.54 9.11
C GLU A 47 -12.58 -26.47 9.02
N ILE A 48 -13.61 -26.55 9.88
CA ILE A 48 -14.74 -25.61 9.88
C ILE A 48 -14.26 -24.22 10.35
N LYS A 49 -13.48 -24.15 11.44
CA LYS A 49 -12.91 -22.86 11.87
C LYS A 49 -11.92 -22.30 10.87
N PHE A 50 -11.12 -23.17 10.24
CA PHE A 50 -10.21 -22.75 9.17
C PHE A 50 -10.96 -22.13 7.99
N ASP A 51 -11.98 -22.80 7.44
CA ASP A 51 -12.73 -22.29 6.28
C ASP A 51 -13.40 -20.93 6.60
N TRP A 52 -14.00 -20.81 7.78
CA TRP A 52 -14.61 -19.54 8.21
C TRP A 52 -13.59 -18.39 8.34
N LEU A 53 -12.45 -18.63 8.99
CA LEU A 53 -11.38 -17.64 9.14
C LEU A 53 -10.75 -17.27 7.80
N ALA A 54 -10.48 -18.27 6.94
CA ALA A 54 -9.90 -18.07 5.62
C ALA A 54 -10.81 -17.20 4.74
N ARG A 55 -12.13 -17.45 4.71
CA ARG A 55 -13.09 -16.61 3.97
C ARG A 55 -13.09 -15.17 4.45
N LYS A 56 -13.12 -14.96 5.78
CA LYS A 56 -13.12 -13.62 6.37
C LYS A 56 -11.82 -12.88 6.07
N PHE A 57 -10.68 -13.57 6.18
CA PHE A 57 -9.38 -13.03 5.84
C PHE A 57 -9.31 -12.65 4.36
N LEU A 58 -9.68 -13.53 3.44
CA LEU A 58 -9.64 -13.27 2.00
C LEU A 58 -10.50 -12.05 1.61
N SER A 59 -11.72 -11.94 2.15
CA SER A 59 -12.59 -10.80 1.88
C SER A 59 -11.96 -9.48 2.35
N THR A 60 -11.40 -9.47 3.57
CA THR A 60 -10.81 -8.26 4.16
C THR A 60 -9.52 -7.88 3.43
N THR A 61 -8.65 -8.85 3.17
CA THR A 61 -7.36 -8.64 2.51
C THR A 61 -7.54 -8.17 1.07
N TYR A 62 -8.55 -8.67 0.35
CA TYR A 62 -8.84 -8.19 -1.00
C TYR A 62 -9.18 -6.70 -1.02
N GLU A 63 -10.09 -6.24 -0.16
CA GLU A 63 -10.45 -4.82 -0.05
C GLU A 63 -9.26 -3.95 0.39
N GLN A 64 -8.42 -4.44 1.32
CA GLN A 64 -7.22 -3.72 1.74
C GLN A 64 -6.19 -3.63 0.62
N ASN A 65 -6.00 -4.70 -0.16
CA ASN A 65 -5.07 -4.72 -1.29
C ASN A 65 -5.48 -3.73 -2.38
N GLN A 66 -6.79 -3.57 -2.64
CA GLN A 66 -7.26 -2.54 -3.58
C GLN A 66 -6.90 -1.12 -3.11
N LYS A 67 -7.04 -0.84 -1.80
CA LYS A 67 -6.67 0.45 -1.21
C LYS A 67 -5.16 0.69 -1.25
N ILE A 68 -4.37 -0.33 -0.92
CA ILE A 68 -2.90 -0.28 -1.00
C ILE A 68 -2.46 -0.03 -2.44
N TYR A 69 -3.04 -0.75 -3.41
CA TYR A 69 -2.72 -0.59 -4.82
C TYR A 69 -2.97 0.85 -5.27
N LYS A 70 -4.14 1.41 -4.95
CA LYS A 70 -4.45 2.81 -5.27
C LYS A 70 -3.47 3.80 -4.64
N LEU A 71 -3.12 3.61 -3.37
CA LEU A 71 -2.15 4.48 -2.69
C LEU A 71 -0.75 4.38 -3.30
N LEU A 72 -0.32 3.17 -3.69
CA LEU A 72 0.95 2.97 -4.41
C LEU A 72 0.95 3.63 -5.78
N ASP A 73 -0.18 3.57 -6.50
CA ASP A 73 -0.35 4.22 -7.80
C ASP A 73 -0.26 5.75 -7.66
N ASP A 74 -1.00 6.33 -6.71
CA ASP A 74 -0.98 7.76 -6.41
C ASP A 74 0.45 8.23 -6.00
N VAL A 75 1.16 7.46 -5.17
CA VAL A 75 2.56 7.73 -4.79
C VAL A 75 3.51 7.61 -5.98
N SER A 76 3.38 6.55 -6.79
CA SER A 76 4.23 6.32 -7.95
C SER A 76 4.06 7.46 -8.95
N PHE A 77 2.83 7.86 -9.24
CA PHE A 77 2.53 8.99 -10.10
C PHE A 77 3.18 10.28 -9.58
N ALA A 78 2.99 10.61 -8.30
CA ALA A 78 3.58 11.81 -7.70
C ALA A 78 5.11 11.86 -7.85
N LEU A 79 5.79 10.73 -7.62
CA LEU A 79 7.23 10.63 -7.69
C LEU A 79 7.77 10.66 -9.13
N LEU A 80 7.08 10.01 -10.07
CA LEU A 80 7.46 9.99 -11.48
C LEU A 80 7.26 11.36 -12.14
N GLU A 81 6.16 12.03 -11.82
CA GLU A 81 5.81 13.37 -12.34
C GLU A 81 6.34 14.50 -11.44
N CYS A 82 7.33 14.23 -10.60
CA CYS A 82 7.85 15.21 -9.64
C CYS A 82 8.43 16.49 -10.28
N ASP A 83 8.77 16.44 -11.57
CA ASP A 83 9.25 17.54 -12.41
C ASP A 83 8.19 18.06 -13.41
N ASN A 84 6.93 17.65 -13.26
CA ASN A 84 5.81 18.02 -14.14
C ASN A 84 4.67 18.68 -13.35
N LYS A 85 4.75 20.01 -13.20
CA LYS A 85 3.78 20.81 -12.43
C LYS A 85 2.32 20.59 -12.86
N LYS A 86 2.06 20.41 -14.16
CA LYS A 86 0.71 20.30 -14.69
C LYS A 86 0.05 19.00 -14.24
N GLU A 87 0.75 17.88 -14.36
CA GLU A 87 0.27 16.57 -13.92
C GLU A 87 0.07 16.54 -12.39
N LEU A 88 0.96 17.18 -11.63
CA LEU A 88 0.82 17.27 -10.17
C LEU A 88 -0.37 18.12 -9.71
N GLU A 89 -0.82 19.10 -10.49
CA GLU A 89 -2.02 19.91 -10.16
C GLU A 89 -3.31 19.09 -10.26
N GLU A 90 -3.31 18.02 -11.05
CA GLU A 90 -4.43 17.09 -11.18
C GLU A 90 -4.47 16.07 -10.02
N LEU A 91 -3.33 15.90 -9.33
CA LEU A 91 -3.19 15.00 -8.18
C LEU A 91 -3.60 15.69 -6.88
N LYS A 92 -4.66 15.20 -6.23
CA LYS A 92 -5.06 15.64 -4.89
C LYS A 92 -4.27 14.88 -3.81
N LEU A 93 -3.02 15.29 -3.58
CA LEU A 93 -2.19 14.85 -2.44
C LEU A 93 -2.63 15.50 -1.11
#